data_AF-A0A955FPZ0-F1
#
_entry.id   AF-A0A955FPZ0-F1
#
_cell.length_a   1.000
_cell.length_b   1.000
_cell.length_c   1.000
_cell.angle_alpha   90.00
_cell.angle_beta   90.00
_cell.angle_gamma   90.00
#
_symmetry.space_group_name_H-M   'P 1'
#
loop_
_entity.id
_entity.type
_entity.pdbx_description
1 polymer ?
#
loop_
_entity_poly.entity_id
_entity_poly.type
_entity_poly.pdbx_seq_one_letter_code
_entity_poly.pdbx_strand_id
1 'polypeptide(L)'
;MEILKSINLAIRFMLEICTLIATGMFGFSLSKNIILRVVLAIVCTAIIAVIWGLFVAPKASQRIELPWRILLEMVVFGIATMSLIRTNHVYLAMVFAIAVIINQILLLIWRQ
;
A
#
# COMPACT_ATOMS: atom_id res chain seq x y z
N MET A 1 -17.35 3.33 19.74
CA MET A 1 -16.06 2.72 19.32
C MET A 1 -16.13 2.03 17.96
N GLU A 2 -17.23 1.33 17.63
CA GLU A 2 -17.35 0.64 16.33
C GLU A 2 -17.27 1.58 15.11
N ILE A 3 -17.80 2.80 15.19
CA ILE A 3 -17.70 3.80 14.11
C ILE A 3 -16.24 4.18 13.80
N LEU A 4 -15.42 4.40 14.84
CA LEU A 4 -14.00 4.75 14.69
C LEU A 4 -13.20 3.61 14.05
N LYS A 5 -13.50 2.36 14.44
CA LYS A 5 -12.93 1.15 13.82
C LYS A 5 -13.27 1.03 12.35
N SER A 6 -14.51 1.31 11.96
CA SER A 6 -14.94 1.30 10.55
C SER A 6 -14.27 2.41 9.73
N ILE A 7 -14.14 3.61 10.31
CA ILE A 7 -13.41 4.72 9.67
C ILE A 7 -11.94 4.31 9.44
N ASN A 8 -11.30 3.69 10.43
CA ASN A 8 -9.92 3.23 10.30
C ASN A 8 -9.76 2.17 9.19
N LEU A 9 -10.72 1.27 9.04
CA LEU A 9 -10.74 0.32 7.92
C LEU A 9 -10.97 1.01 6.57
N ALA A 10 -11.82 2.02 6.50
CA ALA A 10 -12.01 2.81 5.29
C ALA A 10 -10.75 3.59 4.89
N ILE A 11 -10.06 4.19 5.86
CA ILE A 11 -8.75 4.83 5.65
C ILE A 11 -7.74 3.81 5.15
N ARG A 12 -7.68 2.63 5.75
CA ARG A 12 -6.80 1.55 5.31
C ARG A 12 -7.04 1.16 3.86
N PHE A 13 -8.31 1.05 3.47
CA PHE A 13 -8.69 0.75 2.08
C PHE A 13 -8.28 1.87 1.11
N MET A 14 -8.44 3.14 1.51
CA MET A 14 -7.92 4.27 0.73
C MET A 14 -6.40 4.20 0.57
N LEU A 15 -5.66 3.87 1.64
CA LEU A 15 -4.21 3.70 1.59
C LEU A 15 -3.79 2.55 0.65
N GLU A 16 -4.54 1.45 0.64
CA GLU A 16 -4.33 0.34 -0.29
C GLU A 16 -4.48 0.80 -1.76
N ILE A 17 -5.55 1.53 -2.08
CA ILE A 17 -5.74 2.10 -3.43
C ILE A 17 -4.59 3.04 -3.80
N CYS A 18 -4.20 3.95 -2.89
CA CYS A 18 -3.07 4.85 -3.09
C CYS A 18 -1.76 4.09 -3.35
N THR A 19 -1.54 2.96 -2.67
CA THR A 19 -0.36 2.10 -2.86
C THR A 19 -0.32 1.54 -4.28
N LEU A 20 -1.45 1.03 -4.78
CA LEU A 20 -1.54 0.47 -6.12
C LEU A 20 -1.30 1.53 -7.21
N ILE A 21 -1.86 2.74 -7.01
CA ILE A 21 -1.66 3.87 -7.92
C ILE A 21 -0.20 4.33 -7.91
N ALA A 22 0.39 4.54 -6.73
CA ALA A 22 1.78 4.96 -6.58
C ALA A 22 2.75 3.97 -7.24
N THR A 23 2.52 2.68 -7.03
CA THR A 23 3.34 1.62 -7.63
C THR A 23 3.18 1.58 -9.14
N GLY A 24 1.96 1.76 -9.66
CA GLY A 24 1.71 1.82 -11.11
C GLY A 24 2.38 3.03 -11.76
N MET A 25 2.31 4.21 -11.12
CA MET A 25 3.01 5.41 -11.57
C MET A 25 4.53 5.21 -11.58
N PHE A 26 5.06 4.54 -10.57
CA PHE A 26 6.48 4.18 -10.53
C PHE A 26 6.84 3.23 -11.68
N GLY A 27 6.10 2.14 -11.88
CA GLY A 27 6.32 1.23 -13.02
C GLY A 27 6.26 1.94 -14.38
N PHE A 28 5.35 2.91 -14.53
CA PHE A 28 5.28 3.75 -15.72
C PHE A 28 6.50 4.69 -15.86
N SER A 29 7.16 5.07 -14.78
CA SER A 29 8.35 5.94 -14.83
C SER A 29 9.65 5.22 -15.22
N LEU A 30 9.69 3.88 -15.20
CA LEU A 30 10.93 3.10 -15.39
C LEU A 30 11.47 3.06 -16.84
N SER A 31 10.65 3.32 -17.85
CA SER A 31 11.04 3.18 -19.26
C SER A 31 10.66 4.41 -20.07
N LYS A 32 11.32 4.62 -21.20
CA LYS A 32 10.95 5.63 -22.20
C LYS A 32 10.00 5.07 -23.27
N ASN A 33 10.04 3.76 -23.51
CA ASN A 33 9.20 3.10 -24.50
C ASN A 33 7.79 2.88 -23.94
N ILE A 34 6.77 3.42 -24.59
CA ILE A 34 5.36 3.39 -24.15
C ILE A 34 4.87 1.97 -23.83
N ILE A 35 5.18 0.99 -24.67
CA ILE A 35 4.73 -0.39 -24.48
C ILE A 35 5.36 -0.98 -23.21
N LEU A 36 6.68 -0.83 -23.07
CA LEU A 36 7.40 -1.29 -21.88
C LEU A 36 6.94 -0.57 -20.60
N ARG A 37 6.61 0.72 -20.66
CA ARG A 37 6.07 1.49 -19.51
C ARG A 37 4.76 0.92 -19.01
N VAL A 38 3.82 0.63 -19.92
CA VAL A 38 2.51 0.07 -19.57
C VAL A 38 2.67 -1.33 -18.99
N VAL A 39 3.49 -2.18 -19.61
CA VAL A 39 3.75 -3.53 -19.12
C VAL A 39 4.36 -3.50 -17.72
N LEU A 40 5.39 -2.66 -17.49
CA LEU A 40 6.02 -2.53 -16.17
C LEU A 40 5.05 -2.00 -15.11
N ALA A 41 4.22 -1.01 -15.44
CA ALA A 41 3.19 -0.50 -14.54
C ALA A 41 2.22 -1.62 -14.11
N ILE A 42 1.70 -2.38 -15.08
CA ILE A 42 0.76 -3.48 -14.81
C ILE A 42 1.43 -4.57 -13.97
N VAL A 43 2.65 -4.99 -14.33
CA VAL A 43 3.38 -6.05 -13.62
C VAL A 43 3.68 -5.64 -12.18
N CYS A 44 4.22 -4.43 -11.96
CA CYS A 44 4.51 -3.94 -10.62
C CYS A 44 3.24 -3.83 -9.75
N THR A 45 2.16 -3.26 -10.29
CA THR A 45 0.88 -3.15 -9.56
C THR A 45 0.28 -4.53 -9.28
N ALA A 46 0.33 -5.45 -10.25
CA ALA A 46 -0.20 -6.80 -10.09
C ALA A 46 0.56 -7.59 -9.01
N ILE A 47 1.89 -7.48 -8.95
CA ILE A 47 2.70 -8.12 -7.90
C ILE A 47 2.26 -7.64 -6.51
N ILE A 48 2.13 -6.32 -6.31
CA ILE A 48 1.67 -5.76 -5.02
C ILE A 48 0.24 -6.23 -4.70
N ALA A 49 -0.68 -6.19 -5.66
CA ALA A 49 -2.07 -6.61 -5.46
C ALA A 49 -2.17 -8.09 -5.08
N VAL A 50 -1.40 -8.97 -5.72
CA VAL A 50 -1.36 -10.40 -5.42
C VAL A 50 -0.78 -10.65 -4.03
N ILE A 51 0.37 -10.03 -3.70
CA ILE A 51 0.97 -10.15 -2.36
C ILE A 51 -0.01 -9.69 -1.28
N TRP A 52 -0.68 -8.55 -1.51
CA TRP A 52 -1.66 -8.02 -0.57
C TRP A 52 -2.87 -8.94 -0.41
N GLY A 53 -3.45 -9.39 -1.52
CA GLY A 53 -4.60 -10.28 -1.53
C GLY A 53 -4.34 -11.65 -0.90
N LEU A 54 -3.13 -12.18 -1.05
CA LEU A 54 -2.76 -13.49 -0.52
C LEU A 54 -2.45 -13.48 0.97
N PHE A 55 -1.80 -12.42 1.48
CA PHE A 55 -1.20 -12.42 2.81
C PHE A 55 -1.79 -11.39 3.79
N VAL A 56 -2.28 -10.24 3.29
CA VAL A 56 -2.62 -9.08 4.12
C VAL A 56 -4.13 -8.83 4.22
N ALA A 57 -4.86 -9.11 3.13
CA ALA A 57 -6.29 -8.87 3.02
C ALA A 57 -7.10 -9.56 4.14
N PRO A 58 -8.24 -8.99 4.58
CA PRO A 58 -9.07 -9.60 5.62
C PRO A 58 -9.64 -10.97 5.21
N LYS A 59 -9.81 -11.21 3.91
CA LYS A 59 -10.19 -12.50 3.31
C LYS A 59 -9.01 -13.25 2.68
N ALA A 60 -7.78 -12.93 3.09
CA ALA A 60 -6.57 -13.56 2.57
C ALA A 60 -6.62 -15.08 2.80
N SER A 61 -6.32 -15.85 1.75
CA SER A 61 -6.28 -17.31 1.83
C SER A 61 -5.13 -17.82 2.71
N GLN A 62 -4.02 -17.09 2.77
CA GLN A 62 -2.88 -17.37 3.64
C GLN A 62 -2.59 -16.17 4.53
N ARG A 63 -3.58 -15.81 5.36
CA ARG A 63 -3.44 -14.68 6.27
C ARG A 63 -2.25 -14.91 7.20
N ILE A 64 -1.26 -14.04 7.10
CA ILE A 64 -0.08 -14.09 7.95
C ILE A 64 -0.46 -13.52 9.33
N GLU A 65 -0.01 -14.18 10.39
CA GLU A 65 -0.22 -13.70 11.77
C GLU A 65 0.69 -12.52 12.11
N LEU A 66 0.32 -11.76 13.14
CA LEU A 66 1.24 -10.78 13.72
C LEU A 66 2.48 -11.52 14.26
N PRO A 67 3.71 -10.98 14.11
CA PRO A 67 4.07 -9.63 13.64
C PRO A 67 4.38 -9.53 12.13
N TRP A 68 4.48 -10.67 11.43
CA TRP A 68 4.92 -10.74 10.04
C TRP A 68 4.01 -9.98 9.08
N ARG A 69 2.70 -9.94 9.37
CA ARG A 69 1.74 -9.10 8.63
C ARG A 69 2.11 -7.61 8.64
N ILE A 70 2.53 -7.08 9.78
CA ILE A 70 2.92 -5.68 9.95
C ILE A 70 4.19 -5.37 9.19
N LEU A 71 5.17 -6.29 9.20
CA LEU A 71 6.39 -6.16 8.42
C LEU A 71 6.08 -6.07 6.93
N LEU A 72 5.20 -6.94 6.42
CA LEU A 72 4.81 -6.93 5.01
C LEU A 72 4.08 -5.63 4.64
N GLU A 73 3.15 -5.18 5.48
CA GLU A 73 2.46 -3.90 5.31
C GLU A 73 3.44 -2.72 5.27
N MET A 74 4.41 -2.67 6.19
CA MET A 74 5.45 -1.64 6.19
C MET A 74 6.31 -1.67 4.94
N VAL A 75 6.66 -2.87 4.43
CA VAL A 75 7.42 -2.99 3.19
C VAL A 75 6.61 -2.48 2.00
N VAL A 76 5.35 -2.90 1.86
CA VAL A 76 4.48 -2.49 0.74
C VAL A 76 4.20 -0.98 0.77
N PHE A 77 3.83 -0.43 1.93
CA PHE A 77 3.60 1.01 2.08
C PHE A 77 4.91 1.81 1.95
N GLY A 78 6.04 1.25 2.38
CA GLY A 78 7.37 1.83 2.16
C GLY A 78 7.71 1.94 0.68
N ILE A 79 7.44 0.88 -0.10
CA ILE A 79 7.61 0.89 -1.56
C ILE A 79 6.73 1.95 -2.21
N ALA A 80 5.46 2.08 -1.79
CA ALA A 80 4.57 3.13 -2.31
C ALA A 80 5.05 4.54 -1.96
N THR A 81 5.56 4.75 -0.75
CA THR A 81 6.12 6.04 -0.32
C THR A 81 7.36 6.39 -1.16
N MET A 82 8.28 5.44 -1.34
CA MET A 82 9.47 5.61 -2.17
C MET A 82 9.11 5.90 -3.63
N SER A 83 8.05 5.25 -4.14
CA SER A 83 7.48 5.49 -5.46
C SER A 83 6.95 6.92 -5.63
N LEU A 84 6.26 7.46 -4.63
CA LEU A 84 5.78 8.85 -4.64
C LEU A 84 6.92 9.86 -4.60
N ILE A 85 7.98 9.59 -3.81
CA ILE A 85 9.18 10.44 -3.77
C ILE A 85 9.87 10.45 -5.14
N ARG A 86 10.04 9.28 -5.77
CA ARG A 86 10.64 9.13 -7.11
C ARG A 86 9.86 9.86 -8.20
N THR A 87 8.53 9.92 -8.07
CA THR A 87 7.66 10.64 -9.02
C THR A 87 7.52 12.14 -8.69
N ASN A 88 8.37 12.67 -7.80
CA ASN A 88 8.42 14.09 -7.41
C ASN A 88 7.20 14.60 -6.62
N HIS A 89 6.39 13.70 -6.06
CA HIS A 89 5.21 14.02 -5.25
C HIS A 89 5.52 13.90 -3.75
N VAL A 90 6.55 14.62 -3.29
CA VAL A 90 7.07 14.51 -1.91
C VAL A 90 6.02 14.86 -0.86
N TYR A 91 5.17 15.87 -1.11
CA TYR A 91 4.09 16.24 -0.21
C TYR A 91 3.07 15.10 -0.02
N LEU A 92 2.66 14.44 -1.11
CA LEU A 92 1.77 13.27 -1.05
C LEU A 92 2.44 12.09 -0.34
N ALA A 93 3.74 11.89 -0.55
CA ALA A 93 4.50 10.85 0.14
C ALA A 93 4.50 11.05 1.67
N MET A 94 4.69 12.29 2.15
CA MET A 94 4.64 12.59 3.58
C MET A 94 3.25 12.35 4.17
N VAL A 95 2.20 12.88 3.54
CA VAL A 95 0.81 12.68 4.00
C VAL A 95 0.47 11.18 4.04
N PHE A 96 0.86 10.45 3.00
CA PHE A 96 0.66 9.00 2.92
C PHE A 96 1.40 8.25 4.02
N ALA A 97 2.68 8.55 4.24
CA ALA A 97 3.48 7.90 5.29
C ALA A 97 2.91 8.15 6.70
N ILE A 98 2.51 9.40 6.99
CA ILE A 98 1.89 9.76 8.27
C ILE A 98 0.57 9.00 8.45
N ALA A 99 -0.28 8.97 7.41
CA ALA A 99 -1.55 8.27 7.46
C ALA A 99 -1.38 6.76 7.68
N VAL A 100 -0.38 6.13 7.06
CA VAL A 100 -0.01 4.73 7.27
C VAL A 100 0.38 4.46 8.72
N ILE A 101 1.23 5.32 9.31
CA ILE A 101 1.69 5.16 10.70
C ILE A 101 0.51 5.25 11.66
N ILE A 102 -0.35 6.26 11.51
CA ILE A 102 -1.53 6.44 12.35
C ILE A 102 -2.48 5.24 12.21
N ASN A 103 -2.76 4.82 10.97
CA ASN A 103 -3.63 3.67 10.70
C ASN A 103 -3.11 2.40 11.38
N GLN A 104 -1.80 2.14 11.29
CA GLN A 104 -1.20 0.95 11.90
C GLN A 104 -1.22 0.97 13.42
N ILE A 105 -0.95 2.12 14.04
CA ILE A 105 -1.04 2.26 15.49
C ILE A 105 -2.48 1.98 15.95
N LEU A 106 -3.48 2.52 15.24
CA LEU A 106 -4.89 2.29 15.56
C LEU A 106 -5.31 0.83 15.36
N LEU A 107 -4.83 0.17 14.29
CA LEU A 107 -5.07 -1.26 14.04
C LEU A 107 -4.47 -2.12 15.16
N LEU A 108 -3.26 -1.79 15.63
CA LEU A 108 -2.59 -2.46 16.74
C LEU A 108 -3.33 -2.29 18.06
N ILE A 109 -3.71 -1.05 18.40
CA ILE A 109 -4.43 -0.72 19.65
C ILE A 109 -5.81 -1.39 19.68
N TRP A 110 -6.52 -1.38 18.56
CA TRP A 110 -7.86 -1.98 18.45
C TRP A 110 -7.86 -3.45 18.02
N ARG A 111 -6.68 -4.05 17.79
CA ARG A 111 -6.49 -5.46 17.44
C ARG A 111 -7.27 -5.89 16.18
N GLN A 112 -7.26 -5.06 15.13
CA GLN A 112 -7.94 -5.25 13.83
C GLN A 112 -7.01 -5.90 12.78
#